data_AF-A0A6A5RZR8-F1
#
_entry.id   AF-A0A6A5RZR8-F1
#
_cell.length_a   1.000
_cell.length_b   1.000
_cell.length_c   1.000
_cell.angle_alpha   90.00
_cell.angle_beta   90.00
_cell.angle_gamma   90.00
#
_symmetry.space_group_name_H-M   'P 1'
#
loop_
_entity.id
_entity.type
_entity.pdbx_description
1 polymer ?
#
loop_
_entity_poly.entity_id
_entity_poly.type
_entity_poly.pdbx_seq_one_letter_code
_entity_poly.pdbx_strand_id
1 'polypeptide(L)'
;MEDDTVPSISPESFVKFSDNDRCRVSRSRVQDFLDRGLMSQDAVYQRYTEELSERLTSLRRADHPTIIDDIRVSFGQLRDPVTGYLSKDLLEQWITKRISKSAVNVPQPLSTVLFDIIAFHAFYPFPIIRGSEQQVQVDQDGFVRAICLLTLSPAPRYGPNSSFSAARHGRYSGTWGPYLGWYIALRGRDASDFRRRMFRCLAIPLLTPGESRPVGGARCTMIEVPRFAYYEPVPQDEGEEEEVPEIIVVEGEKETEVDVMDVLSECPPEVDRLTANPFRESYRLVLPSIPRSSEDLTELGVTTEKLVALVQLHEKVQKEGTEGLVCQIQSAGRDGMIGWLEFERLFVENSEFLAEGLSSISSTFAERRHEDLIYPTTQIGKSIVI
;
A
#
# COMPACT_ATOMS: atom_id res chain seq x y z
N MET A 1 -41.15 -11.79 -24.67
CA MET A 1 -40.13 -12.09 -23.65
C MET A 1 -38.84 -12.19 -24.43
N GLU A 2 -38.30 -11.03 -24.76
CA GLU A 2 -37.01 -10.91 -25.43
C GLU A 2 -35.93 -10.95 -24.37
N ASP A 3 -34.86 -11.65 -24.73
CA ASP A 3 -33.77 -12.10 -23.89
C ASP A 3 -32.79 -10.93 -23.73
N ASP A 4 -32.82 -10.24 -22.59
CA ASP A 4 -31.85 -9.21 -22.20
C ASP A 4 -30.49 -9.87 -21.91
N THR A 5 -29.82 -10.31 -22.97
CA THR A 5 -28.43 -10.74 -22.89
C THR A 5 -27.56 -9.50 -22.95
N VAL A 6 -27.15 -9.01 -21.77
CA VAL A 6 -26.02 -8.09 -21.63
C VAL A 6 -24.85 -8.70 -22.42
N PRO A 7 -24.26 -8.00 -23.41
CA PRO A 7 -23.18 -8.57 -24.19
C PRO A 7 -21.97 -8.78 -23.28
N SER A 8 -21.73 -10.04 -22.87
CA SER A 8 -20.49 -10.41 -22.19
C SER A 8 -19.36 -10.30 -23.21
N ILE A 9 -18.57 -9.24 -23.11
CA ILE A 9 -17.40 -9.04 -23.96
C ILE A 9 -16.41 -10.17 -23.63
N SER A 10 -16.17 -11.05 -24.60
CA SER A 10 -15.17 -12.12 -24.49
C SER A 10 -13.77 -11.51 -24.24
N PRO A 11 -13.00 -12.05 -23.27
CA PRO A 11 -11.62 -11.63 -22.99
C PRO A 11 -10.64 -11.93 -24.14
N GLU A 12 -11.07 -12.58 -25.22
CA GLU A 12 -10.23 -12.92 -26.37
C GLU A 12 -9.96 -11.74 -27.33
N SER A 13 -10.40 -10.52 -27.01
CA SER A 13 -10.17 -9.33 -27.85
C SER A 13 -8.79 -8.66 -27.68
N PHE A 14 -7.91 -9.20 -26.83
CA PHE A 14 -6.59 -8.62 -26.53
C PHE A 14 -5.60 -8.60 -27.72
N VAL A 15 -5.93 -9.23 -28.85
CA VAL A 15 -5.13 -9.16 -30.09
C VAL A 15 -5.08 -7.73 -30.68
N LYS A 16 -5.93 -6.80 -30.22
CA LYS A 16 -5.94 -5.39 -30.69
C LYS A 16 -4.95 -4.44 -29.99
N PHE A 17 -4.20 -4.90 -28.99
CA PHE A 17 -3.19 -4.08 -28.30
C PHE A 17 -1.77 -4.19 -28.88
N SER A 18 -1.44 -5.28 -29.56
CA SER A 18 -0.07 -5.55 -29.96
C SER A 18 0.44 -4.63 -31.08
N ASP A 19 -0.44 -4.13 -31.94
CA ASP A 19 -0.08 -3.37 -33.15
C ASP A 19 -0.40 -1.86 -33.07
N ASN A 20 -0.80 -1.35 -31.91
CA ASN A 20 -0.98 0.09 -31.72
C ASN A 20 0.40 0.77 -31.54
N ASP A 21 0.72 1.75 -32.39
CA ASP A 21 1.97 2.52 -32.32
C ASP A 21 2.25 3.08 -30.92
N ARG A 22 1.21 3.45 -30.17
CA ARG A 22 1.35 3.96 -28.79
C ARG A 22 1.81 2.90 -27.80
N CYS A 23 1.36 1.66 -27.97
CA CYS A 23 1.81 0.54 -27.16
C CYS A 23 3.27 0.20 -27.47
N ARG A 24 3.66 0.26 -28.75
CA ARG A 24 5.07 0.10 -29.16
C ARG A 24 5.97 1.18 -28.55
N VAL A 25 5.55 2.44 -28.61
CA VAL A 25 6.30 3.57 -28.00
C VAL A 25 6.39 3.40 -26.48
N SER A 26 5.29 3.04 -25.81
CA SER A 26 5.29 2.82 -24.36
C SER A 26 6.26 1.70 -23.94
N ARG A 27 6.23 0.56 -24.65
CA ARG A 27 7.17 -0.55 -24.40
C ARG A 27 8.62 -0.14 -24.66
N SER A 28 8.88 0.56 -25.76
CA SER A 28 10.23 1.05 -26.08
C SER A 28 10.76 1.99 -25.01
N ARG A 29 9.90 2.83 -24.43
CA ARG A 29 10.27 3.76 -23.35
C ARG A 29 10.56 3.03 -22.05
N VAL A 30 9.74 2.04 -21.68
CA VAL A 30 10.01 1.19 -20.51
C VAL A 30 11.29 0.38 -20.69
N GLN A 31 11.57 -0.11 -21.90
CA GLN A 31 12.82 -0.80 -22.20
C GLN A 31 14.03 0.13 -22.04
N ASP A 32 13.97 1.37 -22.53
CA ASP A 32 15.03 2.37 -22.28
C ASP A 32 15.27 2.59 -20.78
N PHE A 33 14.20 2.69 -19.99
CA PHE A 33 14.33 2.82 -18.54
C PHE A 33 15.01 1.61 -17.88
N LEU A 34 14.70 0.40 -18.34
CA LEU A 34 15.35 -0.83 -17.90
C LEU A 34 16.83 -0.82 -18.25
N ASP A 35 17.16 -0.52 -19.51
CA ASP A 35 18.53 -0.52 -20.03
C ASP A 35 19.42 0.50 -19.30
N ARG A 36 18.83 1.60 -18.82
CA ARG A 36 19.49 2.64 -18.02
C ARG A 36 19.55 2.35 -16.52
N GLY A 37 19.02 1.22 -16.06
CA GLY A 37 19.00 0.83 -14.64
C GLY A 37 18.02 1.63 -13.77
N LEU A 38 17.12 2.42 -14.38
CA LEU A 38 16.14 3.24 -13.67
C LEU A 38 14.99 2.41 -13.06
N MET A 39 14.91 1.12 -13.40
CA MET A 39 13.94 0.17 -12.88
C MET A 39 14.50 -0.77 -11.81
N SER A 40 15.73 -0.52 -11.33
CA SER A 40 16.29 -1.24 -10.18
C SER A 40 15.47 -0.97 -8.91
N GLN A 41 15.54 -1.91 -7.97
CA GLN A 41 14.85 -1.81 -6.67
C GLN A 41 15.16 -0.49 -5.96
N ASP A 42 16.45 -0.12 -5.87
CA ASP A 42 16.89 1.10 -5.20
C ASP A 42 16.37 2.36 -5.89
N ALA A 43 16.39 2.39 -7.22
CA ALA A 43 15.88 3.53 -7.99
C ALA A 43 14.36 3.69 -7.83
N VAL A 44 13.62 2.58 -7.74
CA VAL A 44 12.17 2.60 -7.47
C VAL A 44 11.90 3.10 -6.05
N TYR A 45 12.64 2.61 -5.05
CA TYR A 45 12.50 3.08 -3.67
C TYR A 45 12.77 4.56 -3.51
N GLN A 46 13.87 5.05 -4.10
CA GLN A 46 14.22 6.47 -4.04
C GLN A 46 13.09 7.33 -4.61
N ARG A 47 12.67 7.06 -5.85
CA ARG A 47 11.60 7.83 -6.50
C ARG A 47 10.30 7.76 -5.72
N TYR A 48 9.94 6.59 -5.22
CA TYR A 48 8.69 6.44 -4.49
C TYR A 48 8.72 7.19 -3.16
N THR A 49 9.84 7.17 -2.43
CA THR A 49 10.02 7.97 -1.22
C THR A 49 9.93 9.46 -1.52
N GLU A 50 10.57 9.94 -2.60
CA GLU A 50 10.52 11.35 -3.01
C GLU A 50 9.09 11.79 -3.33
N GLU A 51 8.36 11.04 -4.16
CA GLU A 51 6.96 11.31 -4.52
C GLU A 51 6.06 11.35 -3.26
N LEU A 52 6.17 10.34 -2.40
CA LEU A 52 5.38 10.30 -1.15
C LEU A 52 5.72 11.47 -0.23
N SER A 53 7.00 11.83 -0.14
CA SER A 53 7.46 12.94 0.69
C SER A 53 6.90 14.28 0.19
N GLU A 54 6.92 14.50 -1.13
CA GLU A 54 6.34 15.68 -1.77
C GLU A 54 4.83 15.74 -1.54
N ARG A 55 4.12 14.63 -1.77
CA ARG A 55 2.67 14.55 -1.54
C ARG A 55 2.32 14.88 -0.09
N LEU A 56 2.99 14.27 0.88
CA LEU A 56 2.72 14.54 2.29
C LEU A 56 3.05 15.99 2.68
N THR A 57 4.14 16.55 2.16
CA THR A 57 4.51 17.95 2.39
C THR A 57 3.49 18.91 1.80
N SER A 58 2.96 18.62 0.60
CA SER A 58 1.96 19.46 -0.08
C SER A 58 0.62 19.56 0.68
N LEU A 59 0.32 18.60 1.56
CA LEU A 59 -0.88 18.63 2.41
C LEU A 59 -0.74 19.57 3.62
N ARG A 60 0.48 20.03 3.95
CA ARG A 60 0.76 20.92 5.08
C ARG A 60 1.03 22.36 4.59
N ARG A 61 0.76 23.34 5.46
CA ARG A 61 1.00 24.77 5.18
C ARG A 61 2.51 25.05 5.05
N ALA A 62 2.88 25.91 4.12
CA ALA A 62 4.27 26.23 3.74
C ALA A 62 5.17 26.82 4.87
N ASP A 63 4.58 27.22 6.00
CA ASP A 63 5.28 27.97 7.05
C ASP A 63 5.88 27.10 8.18
N HIS A 64 5.76 25.78 8.10
CA HIS A 64 6.29 24.84 9.11
C HIS A 64 7.57 24.12 8.63
N PRO A 65 8.47 23.68 9.53
CA PRO A 65 9.51 22.72 9.17
C PRO A 65 8.89 21.55 8.42
N THR A 66 9.59 21.02 7.41
CA THR A 66 8.98 20.01 6.54
C THR A 66 8.59 18.81 7.38
N ILE A 67 7.37 18.33 7.22
CA ILE A 67 6.82 17.15 7.92
C ILE A 67 7.77 15.94 7.84
N ILE A 68 8.55 15.87 6.77
CA ILE A 68 9.59 14.86 6.53
C ILE A 68 10.76 14.99 7.50
N ASP A 69 11.19 16.21 7.83
CA ASP A 69 12.24 16.42 8.82
C ASP A 69 11.80 15.99 10.23
N ASP A 70 10.53 16.20 10.58
CA ASP A 70 9.98 15.71 11.84
C ASP A 70 9.98 14.17 11.89
N ILE A 71 9.61 13.50 10.80
CA ILE A 71 9.71 12.04 10.66
C ILE A 71 11.17 11.58 10.81
N ARG A 72 12.12 12.28 10.18
CA ARG A 72 13.56 11.98 10.28
C ARG A 72 14.10 12.16 11.69
N VAL A 73 13.66 13.20 12.41
CA VAL A 73 14.00 13.41 13.82
C VAL A 73 13.44 12.28 14.69
N SER A 74 12.19 11.88 14.47
CA SER A 74 11.59 10.73 15.15
C SER A 74 12.39 9.43 14.90
N PHE A 75 12.80 9.18 13.65
CA PHE A 75 13.70 8.05 13.35
C PHE A 75 15.00 8.12 14.17
N GLY A 76 15.62 9.30 14.28
CA GLY A 76 16.83 9.49 15.08
C GLY A 76 16.66 9.11 16.57
N GLN A 77 15.46 9.23 17.13
CA GLN A 77 15.14 8.82 18.50
C GLN A 77 14.88 7.30 18.63
N LEU A 78 14.46 6.66 17.54
CA LEU A 78 14.09 5.23 17.50
C LEU A 78 15.20 4.35 16.94
N ARG A 79 16.25 4.96 16.40
CA ARG A 79 17.39 4.28 15.78
C ARG A 79 18.27 3.63 16.85
N ASP A 80 18.61 2.37 16.63
CA ASP A 80 19.63 1.69 17.41
C ASP A 80 21.00 2.38 17.21
N PRO A 81 21.70 2.77 18.29
CA PRO A 81 22.96 3.51 18.17
C PRO A 81 24.13 2.65 17.66
N VAL A 82 24.03 1.31 17.72
CA VAL A 82 25.04 0.38 17.24
C VAL A 82 24.82 0.02 15.77
N THR A 83 23.58 -0.31 15.40
CA THR A 83 23.29 -0.81 14.05
C THR A 83 22.87 0.28 13.07
N GLY A 84 22.34 1.40 13.56
CA GLY A 84 21.84 2.48 12.71
C GLY A 84 20.45 2.22 12.10
N TYR A 85 19.80 1.10 12.44
CA TYR A 85 18.45 0.75 11.98
C TYR A 85 17.39 1.00 13.06
N LEU A 86 16.11 0.95 12.67
CA LEU A 86 14.99 1.06 13.58
C LEU A 86 15.05 -0.03 14.67
N SER A 87 15.07 0.37 15.95
CA SER A 87 15.05 -0.55 17.08
C SER A 87 13.62 -0.89 17.48
N LYS A 88 13.30 -2.18 17.53
CA LYS A 88 12.00 -2.67 18.04
C LYS A 88 11.79 -2.29 19.51
N ASP A 89 12.84 -2.34 20.31
CA ASP A 89 12.77 -2.02 21.74
C ASP A 89 12.53 -0.52 21.97
N LEU A 90 13.21 0.35 21.21
CA LEU A 90 12.97 1.80 21.29
C LEU A 90 11.57 2.16 20.76
N LEU A 91 11.08 1.46 19.73
CA LEU A 91 9.71 1.61 19.25
C LEU A 91 8.70 1.23 20.33
N GLU A 92 8.88 0.11 21.03
CA GLU A 92 8.01 -0.31 22.13
C GLU A 92 7.98 0.71 23.27
N GLN A 93 9.14 1.22 23.67
CA GLN A 93 9.24 2.28 24.68
C GLN A 93 8.52 3.55 24.22
N TRP A 94 8.66 3.91 22.95
CA TRP A 94 8.01 5.07 22.36
C TRP A 94 6.48 4.91 22.37
N ILE A 95 5.94 3.73 22.01
CA ILE A 95 4.49 3.45 22.03
C ILE A 95 3.95 3.57 23.46
N THR A 96 4.67 3.00 24.42
CA THR A 96 4.28 3.03 25.84
C THR A 96 4.18 4.47 26.34
N LYS A 97 5.18 5.30 26.01
CA LYS A 97 5.22 6.72 26.40
C LYS A 97 4.17 7.57 25.69
N ARG A 98 4.04 7.44 24.37
CA ARG A 98 3.25 8.39 23.55
C ARG A 98 1.80 7.98 23.34
N ILE A 99 1.52 6.69 23.21
CA ILE A 99 0.17 6.20 22.91
C ILE A 99 -0.57 5.78 24.18
N SER A 100 0.07 5.02 25.07
CA SER A 100 -0.67 4.36 26.16
C SER A 100 -1.08 5.30 27.31
N LYS A 101 -0.48 6.51 27.47
CA LYS A 101 -0.69 7.47 28.58
C LYS A 101 -0.77 6.85 30.00
N SER A 102 -0.38 5.59 30.13
CA SER A 102 -0.64 4.69 31.24
C SER A 102 0.67 3.98 31.52
N ALA A 103 1.02 3.87 32.79
CA ALA A 103 2.22 3.16 33.24
C ALA A 103 2.15 1.64 33.02
N VAL A 104 1.10 1.14 32.37
CA VAL A 104 0.92 -0.29 32.05
C VAL A 104 1.69 -0.62 30.78
N ASN A 105 2.58 -1.60 30.88
CA ASN A 105 3.34 -2.16 29.75
C ASN A 105 2.42 -2.42 28.55
N VAL A 106 2.84 -1.94 27.38
CA VAL A 106 2.23 -2.33 26.11
C VAL A 106 2.42 -3.83 25.94
N PRO A 107 1.37 -4.62 25.63
CA PRO A 107 1.55 -6.04 25.37
C PRO A 107 2.58 -6.24 24.25
N GLN A 108 3.56 -7.12 24.45
CA GLN A 108 4.59 -7.48 23.45
C GLN A 108 4.05 -7.82 22.05
N PRO A 109 2.84 -8.42 21.90
CA PRO A 109 2.23 -8.62 20.59
C PRO A 109 1.94 -7.31 19.83
N LEU A 110 1.63 -6.23 20.54
CA LEU A 110 1.28 -4.94 19.95
C LEU A 110 2.51 -4.21 19.37
N SER A 111 3.64 -4.18 20.10
CA SER A 111 4.88 -3.58 19.59
C SER A 111 5.42 -4.36 18.38
N THR A 112 5.24 -5.68 18.39
CA THR A 112 5.56 -6.56 17.27
C THR A 112 4.71 -6.26 16.04
N VAL A 113 3.38 -6.12 16.21
CA VAL A 113 2.48 -5.79 15.11
C VAL A 113 2.81 -4.43 14.49
N LEU A 114 3.05 -3.40 15.30
CA LEU A 114 3.41 -2.08 14.74
C LEU A 114 4.75 -2.13 13.99
N PHE A 115 5.74 -2.85 14.53
CA PHE A 115 7.01 -3.03 13.83
C PHE A 115 6.83 -3.76 12.50
N ASP A 116 6.05 -4.86 12.46
CA ASP A 116 5.73 -5.60 11.23
C ASP A 116 5.07 -4.68 10.19
N ILE A 117 4.16 -3.79 10.63
CA ILE A 117 3.48 -2.80 9.77
C ILE A 117 4.46 -1.78 9.21
N ILE A 118 5.30 -1.18 10.05
CA ILE A 118 6.30 -0.21 9.59
C ILE A 118 7.29 -0.88 8.65
N ALA A 119 7.77 -2.08 9.00
CA ALA A 119 8.69 -2.84 8.17
C ALA A 119 8.08 -3.17 6.81
N PHE A 120 6.85 -3.69 6.75
CA PHE A 120 6.19 -3.98 5.47
C PHE A 120 6.11 -2.74 4.56
N HIS A 121 5.69 -1.61 5.10
CA HIS A 121 5.59 -0.37 4.33
C HIS A 121 6.96 0.23 4.00
N ALA A 122 7.98 -0.03 4.80
CA ALA A 122 9.36 0.36 4.51
C ALA A 122 9.91 -0.38 3.29
N PHE A 123 9.51 -1.62 3.02
CA PHE A 123 9.96 -2.37 1.84
C PHE A 123 8.95 -2.35 0.67
N TYR A 124 7.79 -1.71 0.84
CA TYR A 124 6.79 -1.59 -0.24
C TYR A 124 7.37 -0.83 -1.46
N PRO A 125 7.13 -1.30 -2.70
CA PRO A 125 6.22 -2.39 -3.11
C PRO A 125 6.85 -3.79 -3.19
N PHE A 126 8.12 -3.95 -2.82
CA PHE A 126 8.84 -5.22 -2.95
C PHE A 126 8.65 -6.09 -1.69
N PRO A 127 8.76 -7.43 -1.81
CA PRO A 127 8.71 -8.30 -0.65
C PRO A 127 9.90 -8.08 0.29
N ILE A 128 9.68 -8.23 1.60
CA ILE A 128 10.78 -8.30 2.56
C ILE A 128 11.50 -9.64 2.36
N ILE A 129 12.77 -9.58 1.93
CA ILE A 129 13.61 -10.77 1.80
C ILE A 129 14.15 -11.11 3.20
N ARG A 130 13.43 -11.98 3.92
CA ARG A 130 13.90 -12.51 5.23
C ARG A 130 14.90 -13.62 4.96
N GLY A 131 16.20 -13.33 5.04
CA GLY A 131 17.22 -14.37 5.17
C GLY A 131 16.99 -15.19 6.45
N SER A 132 17.41 -16.45 6.47
CA SER A 132 17.12 -17.40 7.57
C SER A 132 17.59 -16.96 8.96
N GLU A 133 18.45 -15.94 9.06
CA GLU A 133 18.97 -15.39 10.32
C GLU A 133 19.00 -13.85 10.36
N GLN A 134 18.56 -13.15 9.31
CA GLN A 134 18.63 -11.69 9.26
C GLN A 134 17.36 -11.06 9.81
N GLN A 135 17.50 -10.30 10.90
CA GLN A 135 16.46 -9.40 11.37
C GLN A 135 16.16 -8.35 10.29
N VAL A 136 14.89 -7.97 10.17
CA VAL A 136 14.47 -6.94 9.22
C VAL A 136 15.08 -5.60 9.63
N GLN A 137 15.89 -5.01 8.76
CA GLN A 137 16.61 -3.77 8.98
C GLN A 137 15.90 -2.62 8.27
N VAL A 138 15.26 -1.74 9.03
CA VAL A 138 14.59 -0.54 8.49
C VAL A 138 15.51 0.66 8.70
N ASP A 139 15.98 1.24 7.60
CA ASP A 139 16.78 2.48 7.61
C ASP A 139 15.90 3.73 7.64
N GLN A 140 16.53 4.91 7.57
CA GLN A 140 15.81 6.18 7.67
C GLN A 140 14.86 6.39 6.49
N ASP A 141 15.28 6.07 5.27
CA ASP A 141 14.46 6.27 4.07
C ASP A 141 13.32 5.27 3.99
N GLY A 142 13.55 4.02 4.42
CA GLY A 142 12.51 3.02 4.62
C GLY A 142 11.49 3.47 5.67
N PHE A 143 11.95 4.04 6.79
CA PHE A 143 11.04 4.59 7.80
C PHE A 143 10.22 5.77 7.25
N VAL A 144 10.85 6.72 6.54
CA VAL A 144 10.14 7.85 5.92
C VAL A 144 9.07 7.35 4.96
N ARG A 145 9.41 6.41 4.07
CA ARG A 145 8.47 5.79 3.14
C ARG A 145 7.30 5.13 3.87
N ALA A 146 7.58 4.37 4.93
CA ALA A 146 6.57 3.70 5.73
C ALA A 146 5.57 4.69 6.34
N ILE A 147 6.08 5.72 7.03
CA ILE A 147 5.23 6.73 7.67
C ILE A 147 4.44 7.51 6.63
N CYS A 148 5.06 7.90 5.50
CA CYS A 148 4.34 8.62 4.45
C CYS A 148 3.20 7.77 3.88
N LEU A 149 3.42 6.48 3.60
CA LEU A 149 2.35 5.58 3.13
C LEU A 149 1.21 5.45 4.13
N LEU A 150 1.53 5.20 5.40
CA LEU A 150 0.53 5.00 6.44
C LEU A 150 -0.29 6.27 6.73
N THR A 151 0.32 7.45 6.56
CA THR A 151 -0.38 8.74 6.70
C THR A 151 -1.18 9.12 5.44
N LEU A 152 -0.63 8.91 4.25
CA LEU A 152 -1.24 9.30 2.97
C LEU A 152 -2.31 8.35 2.45
N SER A 153 -2.39 7.14 3.00
CA SER A 153 -3.28 6.09 2.51
C SER A 153 -4.49 5.83 3.45
N PRO A 154 -5.29 6.84 3.88
CA PRO A 154 -6.55 6.54 4.56
C PRO A 154 -7.47 5.87 3.54
N ALA A 155 -7.95 4.66 3.86
CA ALA A 155 -8.77 3.82 2.99
C ALA A 155 -10.04 4.57 2.54
N PRO A 156 -10.11 5.11 1.31
CA PRO A 156 -11.32 5.79 0.89
C PRO A 156 -12.40 4.73 0.65
N ARG A 157 -13.53 4.82 1.35
CA ARG A 157 -14.73 4.12 0.90
C ARG A 157 -15.27 4.83 -0.32
N TYR A 158 -15.10 4.19 -1.46
CA TYR A 158 -15.91 4.48 -2.62
C TYR A 158 -17.25 3.75 -2.42
N GLY A 159 -18.37 4.46 -2.65
CA GLY A 159 -19.69 3.85 -2.67
C GLY A 159 -19.78 2.70 -3.69
N PRO A 160 -20.83 1.85 -3.61
CA PRO A 160 -20.93 0.60 -4.37
C PRO A 160 -20.82 0.75 -5.90
N ASN A 161 -21.06 1.95 -6.45
CA ASN A 161 -20.96 2.25 -7.88
C ASN A 161 -19.67 3.00 -8.27
N SER A 162 -18.69 3.09 -7.38
CA SER A 162 -17.51 3.98 -7.54
C SER A 162 -16.16 3.29 -7.34
N SER A 163 -16.12 1.95 -7.46
CA SER A 163 -14.92 1.11 -7.26
C SER A 163 -13.69 1.57 -8.06
N PHE A 164 -13.88 2.28 -9.16
CA PHE A 164 -12.81 2.82 -10.01
C PHE A 164 -12.75 4.36 -10.06
N SER A 165 -13.46 5.07 -9.18
CA SER A 165 -13.51 6.54 -9.17
C SER A 165 -12.15 7.20 -8.89
N ALA A 166 -11.21 6.48 -8.29
CA ALA A 166 -9.83 6.92 -8.11
C ALA A 166 -8.93 6.66 -9.33
N ALA A 167 -9.40 5.89 -10.30
CA ALA A 167 -8.65 5.57 -11.51
C ALA A 167 -8.42 6.86 -12.30
N ARG A 168 -7.18 7.08 -12.73
CA ARG A 168 -6.82 8.28 -13.49
C ARG A 168 -6.47 7.92 -14.92
N HIS A 169 -7.10 8.64 -15.83
CA HIS A 169 -6.80 8.58 -17.24
C HIS A 169 -5.49 9.33 -17.47
N GLY A 170 -4.49 8.67 -18.06
CA GLY A 170 -3.14 9.24 -18.22
C GLY A 170 -3.00 10.21 -19.39
N ARG A 171 -4.08 10.92 -19.77
CA ARG A 171 -4.23 11.69 -21.03
C ARG A 171 -4.20 10.86 -22.31
N TYR A 172 -4.41 9.55 -22.22
CA TYR A 172 -4.44 8.67 -23.37
C TYR A 172 -5.86 8.40 -23.83
N SER A 173 -6.27 8.95 -24.96
CA SER A 173 -7.50 8.55 -25.66
C SER A 173 -7.22 7.52 -26.74
N GLY A 174 -8.17 6.67 -27.09
CA GLY A 174 -7.99 5.71 -28.17
C GLY A 174 -9.22 4.85 -28.36
N THR A 175 -9.04 3.73 -29.04
CA THR A 175 -10.14 2.81 -29.31
C THR A 175 -9.93 1.47 -28.60
N TRP A 176 -11.00 0.95 -28.02
CA TRP A 176 -11.11 -0.44 -27.57
C TRP A 176 -12.11 -1.15 -28.48
N GLY A 177 -11.62 -1.81 -29.53
CA GLY A 177 -12.51 -2.34 -30.57
C GLY A 177 -13.26 -1.20 -31.28
N PRO A 178 -14.61 -1.21 -31.30
CA PRO A 178 -15.40 -0.12 -31.91
C PRO A 178 -15.56 1.11 -31.01
N TYR A 179 -15.22 1.00 -29.72
CA TYR A 179 -15.49 2.04 -28.73
C TYR A 179 -14.36 3.07 -28.69
N LEU A 180 -14.72 4.36 -28.67
CA LEU A 180 -13.79 5.47 -28.47
C LEU A 180 -13.83 5.90 -27.00
N GLY A 181 -12.67 6.06 -26.38
CA GLY A 181 -12.59 6.35 -24.94
C GLY A 181 -11.17 6.64 -24.49
N TRP A 182 -10.89 6.34 -23.22
CA TRP A 182 -9.63 6.66 -22.55
C TRP A 182 -9.00 5.43 -21.92
N TYR A 183 -7.69 5.29 -22.11
CA TYR A 183 -6.90 4.31 -21.38
C TYR A 183 -6.62 4.78 -19.96
N ILE A 184 -6.73 3.84 -19.03
CA ILE A 184 -6.50 4.07 -17.61
C ILE A 184 -5.03 3.82 -17.33
N ALA A 185 -4.32 4.86 -16.88
CA ALA A 185 -2.89 4.79 -16.60
C ALA A 185 -2.62 4.46 -15.13
N LEU A 186 -3.49 4.93 -14.24
CA LEU A 186 -3.44 4.63 -12.81
C LEU A 186 -4.74 3.96 -12.40
N ARG A 187 -4.63 2.79 -11.79
CA ARG A 187 -5.77 1.97 -11.36
C ARG A 187 -6.65 2.66 -10.30
N GLY A 188 -6.06 3.55 -9.51
CA GLY A 188 -6.67 3.96 -8.23
C GLY A 188 -6.48 2.87 -7.18
N ARG A 189 -6.50 3.23 -5.90
CA ARG A 189 -6.40 2.28 -4.78
C ARG A 189 -7.59 2.52 -3.88
N ASP A 190 -8.23 1.45 -3.43
CA ASP A 190 -9.43 1.51 -2.60
C ASP A 190 -9.24 0.86 -1.22
N ALA A 191 -10.33 0.70 -0.47
CA ALA A 191 -10.31 0.03 0.82
C ALA A 191 -9.97 -1.47 0.71
N SER A 192 -10.29 -2.14 -0.40
CA SER A 192 -9.93 -3.54 -0.65
C SER A 192 -8.42 -3.70 -0.77
N ASP A 193 -7.77 -2.80 -1.51
CA ASP A 193 -6.32 -2.75 -1.60
C ASP A 193 -5.63 -2.51 -0.26
N PHE A 194 -6.21 -1.64 0.57
CA PHE A 194 -5.72 -1.42 1.93
C PHE A 194 -5.80 -2.70 2.76
N ARG A 195 -6.98 -3.36 2.81
CA ARG A 195 -7.15 -4.64 3.52
C ARG A 195 -6.19 -5.71 3.04
N ARG A 196 -6.02 -5.83 1.72
CA ARG A 196 -5.08 -6.76 1.08
C ARG A 196 -3.65 -6.54 1.54
N ARG A 197 -3.17 -5.29 1.50
CA ARG A 197 -1.82 -4.94 2.00
C ARG A 197 -1.68 -5.20 3.50
N MET A 198 -2.71 -4.90 4.29
CA MET A 198 -2.72 -5.16 5.73
C MET A 198 -2.69 -6.66 6.05
N PHE A 199 -3.42 -7.48 5.30
CA PHE A 199 -3.35 -8.93 5.42
C PHE A 199 -1.94 -9.43 5.10
N ARG A 200 -1.38 -9.06 3.94
CA ARG A 200 -0.01 -9.44 3.55
C ARG A 200 1.03 -9.02 4.58
N CYS A 201 0.88 -7.83 5.14
CA CYS A 201 1.77 -7.29 6.16
C CYS A 201 1.86 -8.18 7.40
N LEU A 202 0.74 -8.75 7.84
CA LEU A 202 0.65 -9.50 9.08
C LEU A 202 0.77 -11.01 8.89
N ALA A 203 0.51 -11.47 7.67
CA ALA A 203 0.39 -12.88 7.36
C ALA A 203 1.75 -13.59 7.33
N ILE A 204 1.68 -14.88 7.57
CA ILE A 204 2.77 -15.84 7.45
C ILE A 204 2.32 -16.99 6.53
N PRO A 205 3.26 -17.73 5.93
CA PRO A 205 2.92 -18.90 5.11
C PRO A 205 2.18 -19.96 5.93
N LEU A 206 1.10 -20.51 5.37
CA LEU A 206 0.32 -21.58 6.01
C LEU A 206 1.02 -22.95 5.95
N LEU A 207 1.82 -23.18 4.91
CA LEU A 207 2.59 -24.41 4.73
C LEU A 207 4.02 -24.19 5.22
N THR A 208 4.56 -25.16 5.97
CA THR A 208 5.97 -25.15 6.36
C THR A 208 6.86 -25.55 5.17
N PRO A 209 8.10 -25.06 5.09
CA PRO A 209 9.06 -25.51 4.07
C PRO A 209 9.27 -27.03 4.18
N GLY A 210 8.77 -27.79 3.21
CA GLY A 210 8.93 -29.25 3.16
C GLY A 210 7.64 -30.05 2.99
N GLU A 211 6.46 -29.44 3.19
CA GLU A 211 5.19 -30.08 2.87
C GLU A 211 4.86 -29.91 1.37
N SER A 212 4.75 -31.02 0.66
CA SER A 212 4.44 -31.03 -0.76
C SER A 212 3.05 -30.43 -0.99
N ARG A 213 2.98 -29.37 -1.79
CA ARG A 213 1.73 -28.75 -2.27
C ARG A 213 0.78 -29.83 -2.78
N PRO A 214 -0.49 -29.84 -2.37
CA PRO A 214 -1.48 -30.68 -3.04
C PRO A 214 -1.51 -30.29 -4.52
N VAL A 215 -1.37 -31.29 -5.40
CA VAL A 215 -1.45 -31.16 -6.85
C VAL A 215 -2.91 -30.89 -7.23
N GLY A 216 -3.36 -29.67 -6.99
CA GLY A 216 -4.61 -29.10 -7.46
C GLY A 216 -4.29 -27.68 -7.88
N GLY A 217 -4.45 -27.37 -9.18
CA GLY A 217 -3.90 -26.18 -9.83
C GLY A 217 -3.96 -24.92 -8.96
N ALA A 218 -2.79 -24.32 -8.73
CA ALA A 218 -2.65 -23.11 -7.92
C ALA A 218 -3.64 -22.05 -8.41
N ARG A 219 -4.72 -21.83 -7.65
CA ARG A 219 -5.63 -20.72 -7.89
C ARG A 219 -4.87 -19.46 -7.48
N CYS A 220 -4.38 -18.72 -8.48
CA CYS A 220 -3.83 -17.39 -8.25
C CYS A 220 -4.98 -16.45 -7.91
N THR A 221 -4.84 -15.69 -6.84
CA THR A 221 -5.74 -14.59 -6.53
C THR A 221 -5.56 -13.53 -7.62
N MET A 222 -6.68 -13.13 -8.22
CA MET A 222 -6.73 -12.14 -9.30
C MET A 222 -7.33 -10.85 -8.75
N ILE A 223 -6.71 -9.72 -9.08
CA ILE A 223 -7.17 -8.38 -8.73
C ILE A 223 -7.72 -7.71 -9.98
N GLU A 224 -8.91 -7.14 -9.87
CA GLU A 224 -9.54 -6.38 -10.93
C GLU A 224 -8.79 -5.06 -11.17
N VAL A 225 -8.32 -4.89 -12.40
CA VAL A 225 -7.58 -3.71 -12.86
C VAL A 225 -8.33 -3.08 -14.04
N PRO A 226 -8.81 -1.83 -13.91
CA PRO A 226 -9.47 -1.12 -14.98
C PRO A 226 -8.42 -0.69 -16.02
N ARG A 227 -8.76 -0.89 -17.30
CA ARG A 227 -7.88 -0.68 -18.46
C ARG A 227 -8.33 0.48 -19.34
N PHE A 228 -9.64 0.64 -19.48
CA PHE A 228 -10.22 1.56 -20.44
C PHE A 228 -11.60 2.00 -19.98
N ALA A 229 -11.93 3.27 -20.19
CA ALA A 229 -13.23 3.84 -19.91
C ALA A 229 -13.81 4.45 -21.19
N TYR A 230 -15.10 4.25 -21.44
CA TYR A 230 -15.83 4.90 -22.52
C TYR A 230 -17.28 5.15 -22.12
N TYR A 231 -17.96 6.05 -22.85
CA TYR A 231 -19.38 6.31 -22.67
C TYR A 231 -20.17 5.67 -23.80
N GLU A 232 -21.33 5.09 -23.49
CA GLU A 232 -22.24 4.63 -24.53
C GLU A 232 -22.82 5.83 -25.30
N PRO A 233 -22.96 5.74 -26.63
CA PRO A 233 -23.63 6.78 -27.39
C PRO A 233 -25.12 6.79 -27.02
N VAL A 234 -25.59 7.86 -26.37
CA VAL A 234 -27.03 8.05 -26.08
C VAL A 234 -27.78 8.28 -27.40
N PRO A 235 -28.87 7.54 -27.68
CA PRO A 235 -29.77 7.87 -28.79
C PRO A 235 -30.30 9.29 -28.63
N GLN A 236 -30.23 10.12 -29.68
CA GLN A 236 -30.62 11.55 -29.62
C GLN A 236 -32.13 11.80 -29.46
N ASP A 237 -32.95 10.76 -29.32
CA ASP A 237 -34.40 10.85 -29.23
C ASP A 237 -34.85 10.47 -27.81
N GLU A 238 -34.86 11.45 -26.91
CA GLU A 238 -35.92 11.74 -25.94
C GLU A 238 -35.36 12.63 -24.82
N GLY A 239 -36.08 13.73 -24.56
CA GLY A 239 -35.65 14.77 -23.65
C GLY A 239 -35.81 14.33 -22.20
N GLU A 240 -34.71 13.90 -21.61
CA GLU A 240 -34.32 14.06 -20.20
C GLU A 240 -32.78 13.91 -20.18
N GLU A 241 -32.06 14.73 -19.41
CA GLU A 241 -30.60 14.60 -19.25
C GLU A 241 -30.30 13.34 -18.43
N GLU A 242 -30.45 12.15 -19.04
CA GLU A 242 -30.00 10.90 -18.42
C GLU A 242 -28.46 10.90 -18.36
N GLU A 243 -27.90 10.61 -17.18
CA GLU A 243 -26.47 10.44 -17.01
C GLU A 243 -25.98 9.32 -17.92
N VAL A 244 -25.11 9.65 -18.87
CA VAL A 244 -24.55 8.66 -19.79
C VAL A 244 -23.72 7.66 -18.99
N PRO A 245 -24.04 6.35 -19.03
CA PRO A 245 -23.30 5.37 -18.25
C PRO A 245 -21.85 5.29 -18.74
N GLU A 246 -20.91 5.44 -17.80
CA GLU A 246 -19.50 5.16 -18.03
C GLU A 246 -19.28 3.64 -17.96
N ILE A 247 -18.77 3.05 -19.04
CA ILE A 247 -18.37 1.65 -19.08
C ILE A 247 -16.86 1.56 -18.86
N ILE A 248 -16.48 0.75 -17.87
CA ILE A 248 -15.09 0.49 -17.52
C ILE A 248 -14.74 -0.96 -17.88
N VAL A 249 -13.76 -1.12 -18.76
CA VAL A 249 -13.17 -2.42 -19.11
C VAL A 249 -12.17 -2.80 -18.04
N VAL A 250 -12.33 -3.99 -17.45
CA VAL A 250 -11.53 -4.50 -16.33
C VAL A 250 -10.87 -5.82 -16.72
N GLU A 251 -9.63 -6.03 -16.26
CA GLU A 251 -8.89 -7.27 -16.41
C GLU A 251 -8.32 -7.75 -15.08
N GLY A 252 -8.22 -9.06 -14.91
CA GLY A 252 -7.52 -9.65 -13.77
C GLY A 252 -6.01 -9.55 -13.90
N GLU A 253 -5.34 -8.95 -12.93
CA GLU A 253 -3.88 -9.07 -12.70
C GLU A 253 -3.60 -10.03 -11.53
N LYS A 254 -2.45 -10.71 -11.57
CA LYS A 254 -2.02 -11.53 -10.44
C LYS A 254 -1.74 -10.64 -9.25
N GLU A 255 -2.30 -11.00 -8.11
CA GLU A 255 -2.20 -10.18 -6.89
C GLU A 255 -0.75 -9.85 -6.51
N THR A 256 0.18 -10.79 -6.70
CA THR A 256 1.60 -10.64 -6.35
C THR A 256 2.36 -9.60 -7.20
N GLU A 257 1.76 -9.13 -8.29
CA GLU A 257 2.39 -8.20 -9.25
C GLU A 257 1.78 -6.80 -9.19
N VAL A 258 0.56 -6.66 -8.64
CA VAL A 258 -0.25 -5.43 -8.72
C VAL A 258 0.42 -4.25 -8.04
N ASP A 259 0.96 -4.43 -6.84
CA ASP A 259 1.54 -3.34 -6.05
C ASP A 259 2.78 -2.73 -6.72
N VAL A 260 3.65 -3.56 -7.27
CA VAL A 260 4.82 -3.10 -8.03
C VAL A 260 4.36 -2.38 -9.29
N MET A 261 3.41 -2.95 -10.04
CA MET A 261 2.89 -2.33 -11.24
C MET A 261 2.21 -0.98 -10.96
N ASP A 262 1.51 -0.86 -9.82
CA ASP A 262 0.93 0.40 -9.33
C ASP A 262 2.02 1.44 -9.10
N VAL A 263 3.06 1.11 -8.34
CA VAL A 263 4.17 2.04 -8.04
C VAL A 263 4.95 2.44 -9.29
N LEU A 264 5.24 1.50 -10.20
CA LEU A 264 5.95 1.80 -11.44
C LEU A 264 5.14 2.72 -12.37
N SER A 265 3.82 2.57 -12.36
CA SER A 265 2.92 3.42 -13.15
C SER A 265 2.70 4.79 -12.52
N GLU A 266 2.63 4.86 -11.18
CA GLU A 266 2.47 6.08 -10.40
C GLU A 266 3.73 6.95 -10.44
N CYS A 267 4.91 6.33 -10.43
CA CYS A 267 6.21 7.02 -10.32
C CYS A 267 7.18 6.61 -11.46
N PRO A 268 6.87 6.94 -12.72
CA PRO A 268 7.78 6.68 -13.83
C PRO A 268 9.08 7.49 -13.69
N PRO A 269 10.24 6.98 -14.15
CA PRO A 269 11.52 7.68 -14.02
C PRO A 269 11.57 9.06 -14.66
N GLU A 270 10.81 9.26 -15.73
CA GLU A 270 10.77 10.52 -16.46
C GLU A 270 9.33 11.01 -16.56
N VAL A 271 9.00 11.99 -15.73
CA VAL A 271 7.73 12.71 -15.79
C VAL A 271 7.93 13.95 -16.65
N ASP A 272 7.68 13.82 -17.95
CA ASP A 272 7.64 14.97 -18.83
C ASP A 272 6.18 15.45 -18.94
N ARG A 273 5.96 16.76 -18.76
CA ARG A 273 4.62 17.35 -18.84
C ARG A 273 4.06 17.33 -20.27
N LEU A 274 4.93 17.16 -21.27
CA LEU A 274 4.60 17.17 -22.69
C LEU A 274 4.42 15.77 -23.29
N THR A 275 5.05 14.73 -22.73
CA THR A 275 4.89 13.34 -23.16
C THR A 275 4.16 12.53 -22.11
N ALA A 276 3.14 11.79 -22.54
CA ALA A 276 2.38 10.98 -21.61
C ALA A 276 3.22 9.81 -21.06
N ASN A 277 2.97 9.43 -19.80
CA ASN A 277 3.70 8.37 -19.08
C ASN A 277 3.46 7.00 -19.74
N PRO A 278 4.40 6.06 -19.81
CA PRO A 278 4.14 4.76 -20.42
C PRO A 278 2.87 4.08 -19.88
N PHE A 279 2.17 3.35 -20.74
CA PHE A 279 1.04 2.52 -20.31
C PHE A 279 1.47 1.53 -19.23
N ARG A 280 0.60 1.33 -18.22
CA ARG A 280 0.81 0.39 -17.11
C ARG A 280 1.31 -0.96 -17.61
N GLU A 281 0.67 -1.52 -18.63
CA GLU A 281 0.95 -2.85 -19.18
C GLU A 281 2.38 -2.98 -19.72
N SER A 282 3.01 -1.85 -20.08
CA SER A 282 4.40 -1.83 -20.56
C SER A 282 5.38 -2.17 -19.45
N TYR A 283 5.06 -1.88 -18.19
CA TYR A 283 5.89 -2.23 -17.03
C TYR A 283 5.94 -3.74 -16.75
N ARG A 284 5.12 -4.56 -17.42
CA ARG A 284 5.27 -6.02 -17.36
C ARG A 284 6.66 -6.49 -17.83
N LEU A 285 7.34 -5.70 -18.69
CA LEU A 285 8.73 -5.95 -19.09
C LEU A 285 9.71 -5.88 -17.92
N VAL A 286 9.39 -5.12 -16.87
CA VAL A 286 10.23 -4.93 -15.68
C VAL A 286 10.15 -6.12 -14.74
N LEU A 287 8.96 -6.73 -14.62
CA LEU A 287 8.66 -7.76 -13.60
C LEU A 287 9.67 -8.91 -13.49
N PRO A 288 10.26 -9.44 -14.58
CA PRO A 288 11.27 -10.49 -14.48
C PRO A 288 12.58 -10.05 -13.82
N SER A 289 12.87 -8.74 -13.80
CA SER A 289 14.15 -8.17 -13.37
C SER A 289 14.15 -7.65 -11.92
N ILE A 290 13.03 -7.77 -11.22
CA ILE A 290 12.82 -7.20 -9.88
C ILE A 290 12.28 -8.25 -8.89
N PRO A 291 12.47 -8.04 -7.57
CA PRO A 291 11.92 -8.93 -6.55
C PRO A 291 10.39 -8.99 -6.61
N ARG A 292 9.82 -10.18 -6.40
CA ARG A 292 8.37 -10.41 -6.40
C ARG A 292 7.97 -11.39 -5.31
N SER A 293 6.77 -11.20 -4.77
CA SER A 293 6.15 -12.15 -3.85
C SER A 293 5.86 -13.46 -4.59
N SER A 294 6.29 -14.59 -4.03
CA SER A 294 6.05 -15.92 -4.58
C SER A 294 4.76 -16.57 -4.07
N GLU A 295 4.24 -16.08 -2.95
CA GLU A 295 3.13 -16.68 -2.20
C GLU A 295 1.83 -15.94 -2.51
N ASP A 296 0.79 -16.68 -2.87
CA ASP A 296 -0.55 -16.15 -3.08
C ASP A 296 -1.26 -15.86 -1.74
N LEU A 297 -2.26 -14.97 -1.72
CA LEU A 297 -3.06 -14.70 -0.51
C LEU A 297 -3.72 -15.96 0.07
N THR A 298 -4.07 -16.93 -0.78
CA THR A 298 -4.66 -18.21 -0.36
C THR A 298 -3.66 -19.13 0.34
N GLU A 299 -2.36 -18.89 0.18
CA GLU A 299 -1.27 -19.64 0.84
C GLU A 299 -0.83 -19.00 2.17
N LEU A 300 -1.46 -17.90 2.55
CA LEU A 300 -1.10 -17.07 3.69
C LEU A 300 -2.19 -17.08 4.76
N GLY A 301 -1.79 -16.85 6.02
CA GLY A 301 -2.71 -16.66 7.13
C GLY A 301 -2.14 -15.75 8.21
N VAL A 302 -3.03 -15.08 8.94
CA VAL A 302 -2.66 -14.20 10.06
C VAL A 302 -3.07 -14.86 11.37
N THR A 303 -2.21 -14.80 12.39
CA THR A 303 -2.56 -15.31 13.71
C THR A 303 -3.66 -14.46 14.35
N THR A 304 -4.58 -15.11 15.08
CA THR A 304 -5.62 -14.41 15.85
C THR A 304 -5.01 -13.43 16.84
N GLU A 305 -3.89 -13.79 17.47
CA GLU A 305 -3.13 -12.93 18.38
C GLU A 305 -2.70 -11.61 17.74
N LYS A 306 -2.13 -11.65 16.52
CA LYS A 306 -1.71 -10.43 15.80
C LYS A 306 -2.91 -9.55 15.44
N LEU A 307 -4.02 -10.15 15.03
CA LEU A 307 -5.23 -9.39 14.67
C LEU A 307 -5.89 -8.75 15.89
N VAL A 308 -5.98 -9.47 17.00
CA VAL A 308 -6.49 -8.90 18.27
C VAL A 308 -5.57 -7.77 18.73
N ALA A 309 -4.25 -7.93 18.65
CA ALA A 309 -3.31 -6.88 19.01
C ALA A 309 -3.42 -5.63 18.11
N LEU A 310 -3.68 -5.79 16.80
CA LEU A 310 -3.95 -4.69 15.88
C LEU A 310 -5.22 -3.92 16.28
N VAL A 311 -6.31 -4.64 16.58
CA VAL A 311 -7.58 -4.01 16.97
C VAL A 311 -7.45 -3.30 18.32
N GLN A 312 -6.75 -3.89 19.28
CA GLN A 312 -6.46 -3.26 20.58
C GLN A 312 -5.55 -2.04 20.46
N LEU A 313 -4.62 -2.04 19.50
CA LEU A 313 -3.79 -0.86 19.20
C LEU A 313 -4.68 0.31 18.77
N HIS A 314 -5.69 0.06 17.95
CA HIS A 314 -6.66 1.08 17.55
C HIS A 314 -7.49 1.58 18.74
N GLU A 315 -8.03 0.68 19.58
CA GLU A 315 -8.79 1.04 20.78
C GLU A 315 -8.01 2.01 21.68
N LYS A 316 -6.72 1.77 21.88
CA LYS A 316 -5.87 2.65 22.70
C LYS A 316 -5.75 4.07 22.15
N VAL A 317 -5.89 4.24 20.83
CA VAL A 317 -5.74 5.53 20.15
C VAL A 317 -7.07 6.26 20.05
N GLN A 318 -8.14 5.59 19.64
CA GLN A 318 -9.44 6.19 19.38
C GLN A 318 -10.44 6.08 20.54
N LYS A 319 -10.17 5.24 21.55
CA LYS A 319 -11.05 4.99 22.72
C LYS A 319 -12.45 4.45 22.35
N GLU A 320 -12.55 3.78 21.21
CA GLU A 320 -13.78 3.11 20.76
C GLU A 320 -13.83 1.67 21.27
N GLY A 321 -15.02 1.16 21.60
CA GLY A 321 -15.18 -0.20 22.09
C GLY A 321 -14.97 -1.23 20.97
N THR A 322 -13.94 -2.08 21.11
CA THR A 322 -13.60 -3.08 20.07
C THR A 322 -13.98 -4.52 20.44
N GLU A 323 -14.64 -4.71 21.57
CA GLU A 323 -14.98 -6.02 22.15
C GLU A 323 -15.73 -6.94 21.16
N GLY A 324 -16.69 -6.38 20.42
CA GLY A 324 -17.46 -7.12 19.42
C GLY A 324 -16.58 -7.68 18.30
N LEU A 325 -15.64 -6.87 17.79
CA LEU A 325 -14.73 -7.28 16.71
C LEU A 325 -13.69 -8.29 17.22
N VAL A 326 -13.18 -8.11 18.44
CA VAL A 326 -12.28 -9.09 19.09
C VAL A 326 -12.95 -10.45 19.24
N CYS A 327 -14.22 -10.49 19.70
CA CYS A 327 -14.99 -11.73 19.79
C CYS A 327 -15.21 -12.40 18.43
N GLN A 328 -15.46 -11.61 17.37
CA GLN A 328 -15.60 -12.12 16.01
C GLN A 328 -14.29 -12.73 15.50
N ILE A 329 -13.15 -12.06 15.72
CA ILE A 329 -11.81 -12.56 15.35
C ILE A 329 -11.53 -13.88 16.05
N GLN A 330 -11.76 -13.96 17.36
CA GLN A 330 -11.54 -15.18 18.14
C GLN A 330 -12.44 -16.34 17.68
N SER A 331 -13.68 -16.04 17.30
CA SER A 331 -14.63 -17.04 16.79
C SER A 331 -14.27 -17.53 15.37
N ALA A 332 -13.69 -16.65 14.56
CA ALA A 332 -13.28 -16.94 13.19
C ALA A 332 -12.01 -17.80 13.13
N GLY A 333 -11.00 -17.48 13.93
CA GLY A 333 -9.72 -18.19 13.92
C GLY A 333 -9.70 -19.42 14.83
N ARG A 334 -10.55 -20.41 14.54
CA ARG A 334 -10.71 -21.65 15.35
C ARG A 334 -9.41 -22.44 15.54
N ASP A 335 -8.47 -22.34 14.60
CA ASP A 335 -7.14 -22.97 14.64
C ASP A 335 -6.02 -21.96 14.97
N GLY A 336 -6.37 -20.80 15.53
CA GLY A 336 -5.43 -19.72 15.83
C GLY A 336 -4.99 -18.91 14.61
N MET A 337 -5.48 -19.24 13.41
CA MET A 337 -5.15 -18.60 12.14
C MET A 337 -6.40 -18.16 11.39
N ILE A 338 -6.29 -17.05 10.66
CA ILE A 338 -7.34 -16.50 9.79
C ILE A 338 -6.76 -16.35 8.38
N GLY A 339 -7.41 -16.99 7.40
CA GLY A 339 -7.06 -16.87 5.98
C GLY A 339 -7.67 -15.64 5.31
N TRP A 340 -7.28 -15.38 4.06
CA TRP A 340 -7.64 -14.15 3.32
C TRP A 340 -9.15 -13.87 3.26
N LEU A 341 -9.97 -14.84 2.83
CA LEU A 341 -11.42 -14.63 2.65
C LEU A 341 -12.12 -14.25 3.97
N GLU A 342 -11.67 -14.85 5.07
CA GLU A 342 -12.25 -14.58 6.38
C GLU A 342 -11.76 -13.25 6.94
N PHE A 343 -10.49 -12.89 6.72
CA PHE A 343 -9.97 -11.55 7.01
C PHE A 343 -10.76 -10.47 6.26
N GLU A 344 -10.96 -10.66 4.96
CA GLU A 344 -11.69 -9.72 4.10
C GLU A 344 -13.13 -9.52 4.63
N ARG A 345 -13.81 -10.61 4.97
CA ARG A 345 -15.17 -10.58 5.55
C ARG A 345 -15.23 -9.82 6.88
N LEU A 346 -14.22 -9.97 7.75
CA LEU A 346 -14.19 -9.30 9.06
C LEU A 346 -13.95 -7.78 8.94
N PHE A 347 -13.15 -7.36 7.95
CA PHE A 347 -12.69 -5.97 7.86
C PHE A 347 -13.32 -5.15 6.75
N VAL A 348 -14.18 -5.72 5.89
CA VAL A 348 -14.87 -4.98 4.83
C VAL A 348 -15.64 -3.76 5.37
N GLU A 349 -16.32 -3.91 6.50
CA GLU A 349 -17.03 -2.81 7.17
C GLU A 349 -16.14 -1.97 8.11
N ASN A 350 -14.94 -2.46 8.44
CA ASN A 350 -14.02 -1.88 9.44
C ASN A 350 -12.71 -1.35 8.84
N SER A 351 -12.66 -1.11 7.52
CA SER A 351 -11.42 -0.71 6.84
C SER A 351 -10.98 0.71 7.17
N GLU A 352 -11.92 1.65 7.21
CA GLU A 352 -11.66 3.03 7.62
C GLU A 352 -11.20 3.09 9.07
N PHE A 353 -11.88 2.35 9.96
CA PHE A 353 -11.47 2.18 11.34
C PHE A 353 -9.98 1.79 11.42
N LEU A 354 -9.56 0.69 10.79
CA LEU A 354 -8.14 0.31 10.78
C LEU A 354 -7.21 1.38 10.18
N ALA A 355 -7.60 1.99 9.06
CA ALA A 355 -6.78 2.99 8.37
C ALA A 355 -6.61 4.28 9.19
N GLU A 356 -7.66 4.76 9.84
CA GLU A 356 -7.65 5.97 10.67
C GLU A 356 -6.81 5.78 11.93
N GLY A 357 -6.91 4.64 12.60
CA GLY A 357 -6.05 4.36 13.75
C GLY A 357 -4.57 4.31 13.36
N LEU A 358 -4.23 3.63 12.27
CA LEU A 358 -2.84 3.57 11.80
C LEU A 358 -2.33 4.93 11.30
N SER A 359 -3.16 5.71 10.62
CA SER A 359 -2.81 7.07 10.19
C SER A 359 -2.62 8.00 11.39
N SER A 360 -3.48 7.89 12.42
CA SER A 360 -3.35 8.64 13.68
C SER A 360 -2.04 8.31 14.39
N ILE A 361 -1.71 7.02 14.54
CA ILE A 361 -0.43 6.56 15.09
C ILE A 361 0.74 7.12 14.26
N SER A 362 0.68 6.96 12.95
CA SER A 362 1.78 7.34 12.06
C SER A 362 2.02 8.85 12.06
N SER A 363 0.95 9.63 12.14
CA SER A 363 1.00 11.10 12.22
C SER A 363 1.75 11.60 13.45
N THR A 364 1.77 10.85 14.56
CA THR A 364 2.53 11.27 15.75
C THR A 364 4.05 11.20 15.58
N PHE A 365 4.56 10.44 14.60
CA PHE A 365 5.98 10.49 14.21
C PHE A 365 6.30 11.72 13.36
N ALA A 366 5.26 12.33 12.79
CA ALA A 366 5.31 13.51 11.94
C ALA A 366 4.94 14.80 12.70
N GLU A 367 4.79 14.73 14.04
CA GLU A 367 4.50 15.86 14.91
C GLU A 367 5.67 16.17 15.85
N ARG A 368 6.20 17.39 15.75
CA ARG A 368 7.13 17.92 16.76
C ARG A 368 6.34 18.41 17.97
N ARG A 369 6.43 17.71 19.12
CA ARG A 369 6.00 18.29 20.40
C ARG A 369 7.16 19.02 21.06
N HIS A 370 6.91 20.27 21.48
CA HIS A 370 7.89 21.14 22.13
C HIS A 370 8.43 20.62 23.47
N GLU A 371 7.88 19.54 24.03
CA GLU A 371 8.24 19.01 25.34
C GLU A 371 9.55 18.18 25.34
N ASP A 372 10.03 17.72 24.18
CA ASP A 372 11.23 16.86 24.10
C ASP A 372 12.55 17.62 23.82
N LEU A 373 12.54 18.97 23.83
CA LEU A 373 13.75 19.81 23.77
C LEU A 373 14.41 19.94 25.16
N ILE A 374 14.67 18.82 25.83
CA ILE A 374 15.62 18.80 26.94
C ILE A 374 17.01 18.56 26.32
N TYR A 375 17.71 19.66 26.04
CA TYR A 375 19.13 19.61 25.73
C TYR A 375 19.86 18.83 26.84
N PRO A 376 20.79 17.91 26.53
CA PRO A 376 21.70 17.40 27.54
C PRO A 376 22.54 18.59 28.02
N THR A 377 22.21 19.09 29.21
CA THR A 377 23.03 20.09 29.87
C THR A 377 24.30 19.37 30.28
N THR A 378 25.32 19.49 29.44
CA THR A 378 26.67 19.02 29.74
C THR A 378 27.13 19.82 30.95
N GLN A 379 27.03 19.25 32.15
CA GLN A 379 27.71 19.76 33.33
C GLN A 379 29.21 19.57 33.11
N ILE A 380 29.85 20.54 32.46
CA ILE A 380 31.30 20.68 32.52
C ILE A 380 31.60 21.27 33.90
N GLY A 381 31.98 20.38 34.81
CA GLY A 381 32.57 20.76 36.09
C GLY A 381 33.81 21.62 35.83
N LYS A 382 33.70 22.93 36.08
CA LYS A 382 34.85 23.78 36.32
C LYS A 382 35.13 23.79 37.82
N SER A 383 36.04 22.92 38.25
CA SER A 383 36.83 23.19 39.45
C SER A 383 37.69 24.42 39.17
N ILE A 384 37.32 25.54 39.77
CA ILE A 384 38.24 26.67 39.96
C ILE A 384 38.72 26.56 41.39
N VAL A 385 39.99 26.18 41.55
CA VAL A 385 40.78 26.44 42.74
C VAL A 385 41.36 27.84 42.58
N ILE A 386 41.00 28.75 43.48
CA ILE A 386 41.84 29.88 43.90
C ILE A 386 41.86 29.85 45.41
#